data_AF-A0AAN9FM71-F1
#
_entry.id   AF-A0AAN9FM71-F1
#
_cell.length_a   1.000
_cell.length_b   1.000
_cell.length_c   1.000
_cell.angle_alpha   90.00
_cell.angle_beta   90.00
_cell.angle_gamma   90.00
#
_symmetry.space_group_name_H-M   'P 1'
#
loop_
_entity.id
_entity.type
_entity.pdbx_description
1 polymer ?
#
loop_
_entity_poly.entity_id
_entity_poly.type
_entity_poly.pdbx_seq_one_letter_code
_entity_poly.pdbx_strand_id
1 'polypeptide(L)'
;MEMEWLPNGGVKTILGPRSLTRVFEERKGRRMWFNTVVGMYGKELSSAMMADGTEIPEHVVKRCGEIIEEESIQFKWEKGDVLFFDNLALLHGRRPSLPPRKVLVATCK
;
A
#
# COMPACT_ATOMS: atom_id res chain seq x y z
N MET A 1 13.69 4.66 12.41
CA MET A 1 13.07 3.32 12.50
C MET A 1 13.56 2.75 13.79
N GLU A 2 12.64 2.40 14.68
CA GLU A 2 12.96 1.78 15.97
C GLU A 2 12.61 0.29 15.91
N MET A 3 13.27 -0.50 16.76
CA MET A 3 13.08 -1.93 16.83
C MET A 3 12.98 -2.38 18.28
N GLU A 4 12.03 -3.26 18.56
CA GLU A 4 11.78 -3.85 19.87
C GLU A 4 11.83 -5.37 19.74
N TRP A 5 12.75 -6.01 20.48
CA TRP A 5 12.82 -7.47 20.55
C TRP A 5 11.73 -8.00 21.47
N LEU A 6 10.98 -8.98 20.98
CA LEU A 6 9.88 -9.60 21.69
C LEU A 6 10.37 -10.84 22.48
N PRO A 7 9.71 -11.21 23.60
CA PRO A 7 10.12 -12.37 24.40
C PRO A 7 10.14 -13.70 23.65
N ASN A 8 9.38 -13.82 22.56
CA ASN A 8 9.35 -15.00 21.70
C ASN A 8 10.47 -15.04 20.64
N GLY A 9 11.43 -14.11 20.69
CA GLY A 9 12.51 -13.98 19.71
C GLY A 9 12.11 -13.25 18.42
N GLY A 10 10.86 -12.79 18.30
CA GLY A 10 10.41 -11.91 17.23
C GLY A 10 10.92 -10.48 17.37
N VAL A 11 10.75 -9.67 16.33
CA VAL A 11 11.06 -8.24 16.37
C VAL A 11 9.84 -7.43 15.90
N LYS A 12 9.50 -6.40 16.66
CA LYS A 12 8.54 -5.37 16.26
C LYS A 12 9.31 -4.18 15.72
N THR A 13 8.94 -3.68 14.55
CA THR A 13 9.54 -2.49 13.96
C THR A 13 8.55 -1.33 14.03
N ILE A 14 9.03 -0.16 14.46
CA ILE A 14 8.23 1.05 14.56
C ILE A 14 8.74 2.06 13.53
N LEU A 15 7.83 2.48 12.66
CA LEU A 15 8.08 3.32 11.50
C LEU A 15 7.23 4.58 11.62
N GLY A 16 7.84 5.73 11.90
CA GLY A 16 7.08 6.97 11.93
C GLY A 16 7.77 8.13 12.66
N PRO A 17 7.09 9.30 12.70
CA PRO A 17 5.88 9.61 11.92
C PRO A 17 6.19 9.73 10.41
N ARG A 18 5.23 9.37 9.55
CA ARG A 18 5.36 9.49 8.09
C ARG A 18 4.14 10.17 7.50
N SER A 19 4.37 11.05 6.52
CA SER A 19 3.30 11.62 5.70
C SER A 19 2.70 10.54 4.81
N LEU A 20 1.36 10.49 4.75
CA LEU A 20 0.64 9.58 3.84
C LEU A 20 0.77 10.00 2.37
N THR A 21 1.10 11.26 2.14
CA THR A 21 1.28 11.81 0.79
C THR A 21 2.68 12.31 0.56
N ARG A 22 3.14 12.22 -0.68
CA ARG A 22 4.46 12.69 -1.10
C ARG A 22 4.37 13.44 -2.43
N VAL A 23 5.19 14.47 -2.58
CA VAL A 23 5.45 15.11 -3.87
C VAL A 23 6.82 14.62 -4.33
N PHE A 24 6.89 14.11 -5.55
CA PHE A 24 8.13 13.66 -6.18
C PHE A 24 8.59 14.75 -7.17
N GLU A 25 9.90 15.04 -7.20
CA GLU A 25 10.46 16.10 -8.05
C GLU A 25 10.17 15.83 -9.54
N GLU A 26 10.23 14.57 -9.93
CA GLU A 26 9.98 14.06 -11.27
C GLU A 26 8.51 14.20 -11.69
N ARG A 27 7.60 14.60 -10.79
CA ARG A 27 6.14 14.50 -10.96
C ARG A 27 5.42 15.85 -10.87
N LYS A 28 5.93 16.89 -11.55
CA LYS A 28 5.25 18.21 -11.76
C LYS A 28 4.53 18.77 -10.51
N GLY A 29 5.08 18.56 -9.32
CA GLY A 29 4.46 19.01 -8.07
C GLY A 29 3.17 18.28 -7.64
N ARG A 30 2.78 17.19 -8.32
CA ARG A 30 1.58 16.41 -7.95
C ARG A 30 1.82 15.67 -6.64
N ARG A 31 0.85 15.79 -5.74
CA ARG A 31 0.81 15.05 -4.48
C ARG A 31 0.23 13.66 -4.72
N MET A 32 1.02 12.65 -4.39
CA MET A 32 0.68 11.24 -4.57
C MET A 32 0.33 10.59 -3.23
N TRP A 33 -0.65 9.69 -3.24
CA TRP A 33 -0.98 8.82 -2.11
C TRP A 33 0.02 7.66 -2.05
N PHE A 34 1.08 7.82 -1.25
CA PHE A 34 2.23 6.91 -1.22
C PHE A 34 2.39 6.29 0.18
N ASN A 35 1.47 5.40 0.53
CA ASN A 35 1.43 4.71 1.82
C ASN A 35 0.63 3.40 1.71
N THR A 36 0.54 2.67 2.82
CA THR A 36 -0.09 1.35 2.91
C THR A 36 -1.23 1.28 3.94
N VAL A 37 -1.79 2.42 4.39
CA VAL A 37 -2.71 2.46 5.54
C VAL A 37 -3.94 1.58 5.37
N VAL A 38 -4.59 1.61 4.20
CA VAL A 38 -5.78 0.79 3.91
C VAL A 38 -5.46 -0.71 3.98
N GLY A 39 -4.27 -1.10 3.54
CA GLY A 39 -3.83 -2.49 3.58
C GLY A 39 -3.30 -2.95 4.94
N MET A 40 -3.02 -2.03 5.87
CA MET A 40 -2.48 -2.31 7.21
C MET A 40 -3.53 -2.20 8.32
N TYR A 41 -4.55 -1.37 8.11
CA TYR A 41 -5.55 -1.10 9.14
C TYR A 41 -6.22 -2.38 9.66
N GLY A 42 -6.34 -2.49 10.99
CA GLY A 42 -6.94 -3.64 11.66
C GLY A 42 -6.13 -4.94 11.61
N LYS A 43 -4.90 -4.95 11.07
CA LYS A 43 -4.06 -6.15 11.07
C LYS A 43 -3.25 -6.28 12.35
N GLU A 44 -3.24 -7.47 12.93
CA GLU A 44 -2.50 -7.78 14.16
C GLU A 44 -0.99 -7.59 14.01
N LEU A 45 -0.41 -7.99 12.86
CA LEU A 45 1.05 -7.98 12.64
C LEU A 45 1.58 -6.67 12.06
N SER A 46 0.71 -5.80 11.52
CA SER A 46 1.13 -4.65 10.72
C SER A 46 0.05 -3.59 10.72
N SER A 47 0.00 -2.77 11.77
CA SER A 47 -0.99 -1.71 11.95
C SER A 47 -0.38 -0.31 11.84
N ALA A 48 -1.24 0.72 11.82
CA ALA A 48 -0.85 2.11 11.78
C ALA A 48 -1.73 2.94 12.72
N MET A 49 -1.14 3.95 13.36
CA MET A 49 -1.81 4.92 14.22
C MET A 49 -1.62 6.32 13.65
N MET A 50 -2.39 7.28 14.16
CA MET A 50 -2.15 8.71 13.93
C MET A 50 -0.78 9.10 14.51
N ALA A 51 -0.23 10.24 14.05
CA ALA A 51 1.10 10.68 14.48
C ALA A 51 1.20 10.99 15.98
N ASP A 52 0.07 11.27 16.63
CA ASP A 52 -0.05 11.48 18.07
C ASP A 52 -0.33 10.18 18.86
N GLY A 53 -0.33 9.03 18.18
CA GLY A 53 -0.60 7.72 18.79
C GLY A 53 -2.09 7.37 18.92
N THR A 54 -3.01 8.25 18.52
CA THR A 54 -4.43 7.93 18.51
C THR A 54 -4.80 6.97 17.38
N GLU A 55 -5.93 6.27 17.56
CA GLU A 55 -6.45 5.36 16.52
C GLU A 55 -6.84 6.14 15.25
N ILE A 56 -6.57 5.54 14.09
CA ILE A 56 -7.05 6.09 12.82
C ILE A 56 -8.56 5.83 12.75
N PRO A 57 -9.39 6.86 12.53
CA PRO A 57 -10.84 6.66 12.48
C PRO A 57 -11.25 5.67 11.38
N GLU A 58 -12.00 4.63 11.73
CA GLU A 58 -12.39 3.54 10.83
C GLU A 58 -13.06 4.07 9.55
N HIS A 59 -13.98 5.03 9.69
CA HIS A 59 -14.71 5.62 8.57
C HIS A 59 -13.79 6.29 7.54
N VAL A 60 -12.63 6.83 7.95
CA VAL A 60 -11.63 7.42 7.05
C VAL A 60 -10.98 6.33 6.21
N VAL A 61 -10.52 5.25 6.88
CA VAL A 61 -9.88 4.12 6.18
C VAL A 61 -10.86 3.46 5.21
N LYS A 62 -12.11 3.27 5.65
CA LYS A 62 -13.18 2.74 4.81
C LYS A 62 -13.39 3.60 3.57
N ARG A 63 -13.52 4.93 3.72
CA ARG A 63 -13.71 5.82 2.56
C ARG A 63 -12.50 5.81 1.62
N CYS A 64 -11.27 5.75 2.15
CA CYS A 64 -10.08 5.58 1.32
C CYS A 64 -10.13 4.27 0.51
N GLY A 65 -10.57 3.17 1.13
CA GLY A 65 -10.75 1.89 0.44
C GLY A 65 -11.80 1.95 -0.68
N GLU A 66 -12.93 2.60 -0.43
CA GLU A 66 -13.97 2.84 -1.44
C GLU A 66 -13.44 3.64 -2.63
N ILE A 67 -12.70 4.73 -2.39
CA ILE A 67 -12.09 5.54 -3.45
C ILE A 67 -11.09 4.71 -4.27
N ILE A 68 -10.26 3.89 -3.60
CA ILE A 68 -9.33 3.00 -4.32
C ILE A 68 -10.09 2.05 -5.24
N GLU A 69 -11.19 1.47 -4.78
CA GLU A 69 -12.02 0.56 -5.58
C GLU A 69 -12.73 1.29 -6.73
N GLU A 70 -13.33 2.45 -6.47
CA GLU A 70 -14.02 3.31 -7.45
C GLU A 70 -13.09 3.73 -8.60
N GLU A 71 -11.85 4.11 -8.27
CA GLU A 71 -10.87 4.63 -9.23
C GLU A 71 -9.98 3.52 -9.84
N SER A 72 -10.12 2.27 -9.40
CA SER A 72 -9.29 1.16 -9.88
C SER A 72 -9.70 0.70 -11.28
N ILE A 73 -8.73 0.64 -12.18
CA ILE A 73 -8.91 0.02 -13.50
C ILE A 73 -8.68 -1.49 -13.38
N GLN A 74 -9.71 -2.26 -13.70
CA GLN A 74 -9.67 -3.72 -13.69
C GLN A 74 -9.71 -4.26 -15.11
N PHE A 75 -8.66 -5.00 -15.47
CA PHE A 75 -8.58 -5.66 -16.77
C PHE A 75 -8.26 -7.15 -16.58
N LYS A 76 -8.71 -7.96 -17.55
CA LYS A 76 -8.41 -9.40 -17.58
C LYS A 76 -7.06 -9.58 -18.26
N TRP A 77 -6.18 -10.32 -17.60
CA TRP A 77 -4.88 -10.67 -18.16
C TRP A 77 -5.03 -11.70 -19.28
N GLU A 78 -4.32 -11.48 -20.37
CA GLU A 78 -4.12 -12.44 -21.44
C GLU A 78 -2.65 -12.87 -21.53
N LYS A 79 -2.42 -14.06 -22.08
CA LYS A 79 -1.06 -14.59 -22.22
C LYS A 79 -0.31 -13.73 -23.24
N GLY A 80 0.78 -13.12 -22.80
CA GLY A 80 1.61 -12.25 -23.64
C GLY A 80 1.48 -10.78 -23.29
N ASP A 81 0.47 -10.41 -22.48
CA ASP A 81 0.33 -9.05 -21.98
C ASP A 81 1.54 -8.61 -21.15
N VAL A 82 1.91 -7.34 -21.33
CA VAL A 82 2.91 -6.68 -20.49
C VAL A 82 2.33 -5.35 -20.02
N LEU A 83 2.17 -5.21 -18.70
CA LEU A 83 1.81 -3.95 -18.06
C LEU A 83 3.08 -3.24 -17.60
N PHE A 84 3.28 -2.01 -18.07
CA PHE A 84 4.25 -1.08 -17.49
C PHE A 84 3.50 0.05 -16.80
N PHE A 85 3.90 0.39 -15.59
CA PHE A 85 3.31 1.50 -14.85
C PHE A 85 4.33 2.21 -13.97
N ASP A 86 4.06 3.48 -13.69
CA ASP A 86 4.88 4.32 -12.80
C ASP A 86 4.51 4.02 -11.33
N ASN A 87 5.43 3.37 -10.60
CA ASN A 87 5.23 2.98 -9.21
C ASN A 87 5.13 4.19 -8.24
N LEU A 88 5.53 5.39 -8.66
CA LEU A 88 5.32 6.62 -7.89
C LEU A 88 3.90 7.16 -8.06
N ALA A 89 3.20 6.73 -9.11
CA ALA A 89 1.92 7.26 -9.52
C ALA A 89 0.73 6.36 -9.20
N LEU A 90 0.95 5.04 -9.11
CA LEU A 90 -0.10 4.04 -9.11
C LEU A 90 0.07 3.05 -7.95
N LEU A 91 -1.05 2.74 -7.30
CA LEU A 91 -1.17 1.55 -6.47
C LEU A 91 -1.56 0.37 -7.37
N HIS A 92 -1.16 -0.83 -6.97
CA HIS A 92 -1.57 -2.06 -7.63
C HIS A 92 -2.02 -3.09 -6.60
N GLY A 93 -2.99 -3.90 -7.00
CA GLY A 93 -3.59 -4.95 -6.18
C GLY A 93 -3.89 -6.20 -7.00
N ARG A 94 -4.48 -7.20 -6.35
CA ARG A 94 -4.81 -8.48 -6.99
C ARG A 94 -6.18 -8.96 -6.54
N ARG A 95 -7.04 -9.29 -7.51
CA ARG A 95 -8.29 -10.03 -7.26
C ARG A 95 -8.00 -11.50 -6.93
N PRO A 96 -8.82 -12.15 -6.10
CA PRO A 96 -8.81 -13.60 -5.96
C PRO A 96 -8.92 -14.30 -7.33
N SER A 97 -8.24 -15.42 -7.49
CA SER A 97 -8.19 -16.19 -8.74
C SER A 97 -7.91 -17.65 -8.44
N LEU A 98 -8.44 -18.56 -9.26
CA LEU A 98 -8.13 -19.99 -9.20
C LEU A 98 -6.83 -20.30 -9.98
N PRO A 99 -6.06 -21.32 -9.57
CA PRO A 99 -4.93 -21.80 -10.35
C PRO A 99 -5.39 -22.53 -11.63
N PRO A 100 -4.55 -22.60 -12.69
CA PRO A 100 -3.21 -22.02 -12.77
C PRO A 100 -3.23 -20.51 -13.10
N ARG A 101 -2.44 -19.71 -12.35
CA ARG A 101 -2.17 -18.30 -12.65
C ARG A 101 -0.70 -17.98 -12.42
N LYS A 102 0.00 -17.47 -13.44
CA LYS A 102 1.40 -17.05 -13.34
C LYS A 102 1.57 -15.67 -13.95
N VAL A 103 2.08 -14.72 -13.16
CA VAL A 103 2.44 -13.36 -13.58
C VAL A 103 3.89 -13.14 -13.14
N LEU A 104 4.72 -12.62 -14.04
CA LEU A 104 6.11 -12.28 -13.78
C LEU A 104 6.24 -10.77 -13.55
N VAL A 105 7.26 -10.35 -12.81
CA VAL A 105 7.49 -8.94 -12.47
C VAL A 105 8.97 -8.58 -12.61
N ALA A 106 9.23 -7.35 -13.02
CA ALA A 106 10.53 -6.70 -12.95
C ALA A 106 10.33 -5.29 -12.37
N THR A 107 11.32 -4.79 -11.63
CA THR A 107 11.28 -3.45 -11.04
C THR A 107 12.35 -2.57 -11.65
N CYS A 108 12.03 -1.30 -11.86
CA CYS A 108 13.01 -0.29 -12.23
C CYS A 108 13.66 0.32 -10.97
N LYS A 109 14.85 0.88 -11.14
CA LYS A 109 15.56 1.63 -10.10
C LYS A 109 14.86 2.96 -9.80
#